data_AF-A0A660U246-F1
#
_entry.id   AF-A0A660U246-F1
#
_cell.length_a   1.000
_cell.length_b   1.000
_cell.length_c   1.000
_cell.angle_alpha   90.00
_cell.angle_beta   90.00
_cell.angle_gamma   90.00
#
_symmetry.space_group_name_H-M   'P 1'
#
loop_
_entity.id
_entity.type
_entity.pdbx_description
1 polymer ?
#
loop_
_entity_poly.entity_id
_entity_poly.type
_entity_poly.pdbx_seq_one_letter_code
_entity_poly.pdbx_strand_id
1 'polypeptide(L)'
;VKERSEAMIELGRRLMRRFAESLIGTVQRVLLEKKEEDGRLSGFTGNYVRVFVNAPESLAGEMVDVVIEGVEGENAVGRVIGCPKAQAACVS
;
A
#
# COMPACT_ATOMS: atom_id res chain seq x y z
N VAL A 1 6.79 -25.62 -22.71
CA VAL A 1 7.23 -24.98 -21.44
C VAL A 1 6.69 -23.56 -21.26
N LYS A 2 6.45 -22.80 -22.34
CA LYS A 2 5.95 -21.41 -22.28
C LYS A 2 4.51 -21.25 -21.74
N GLU A 3 3.55 -22.03 -22.24
CA GLU A 3 2.12 -21.91 -21.90
C GLU A 3 1.79 -22.14 -20.41
N ARG A 4 2.48 -23.07 -19.74
CA ARG A 4 2.27 -23.30 -18.29
C ARG A 4 2.79 -22.15 -17.43
N SER A 5 3.89 -21.50 -17.86
CA SER A 5 4.49 -20.38 -17.13
C SER A 5 3.57 -19.16 -17.18
N GLU A 6 3.00 -18.87 -18.35
CA GLU A 6 2.06 -17.76 -18.55
C GLU A 6 0.79 -17.93 -17.73
N ALA A 7 0.20 -19.13 -17.72
CA ALA A 7 -0.98 -19.44 -16.90
C ALA A 7 -0.71 -19.30 -15.39
N MET A 8 0.49 -19.67 -14.94
CA MET A 8 0.90 -19.54 -13.53
C MET A 8 1.10 -18.07 -13.14
N ILE A 9 1.74 -17.27 -13.99
CA ILE A 9 1.90 -15.83 -13.78
C ILE A 9 0.53 -15.16 -13.69
N GLU A 10 -0.37 -15.47 -14.62
CA GLU A 10 -1.70 -14.87 -14.63
C GLU A 10 -2.53 -15.28 -13.40
N LEU A 11 -2.41 -16.53 -12.96
CA LEU A 11 -3.03 -16.98 -11.71
C LEU A 11 -2.46 -16.21 -10.51
N GLY A 12 -1.14 -16.03 -10.44
CA GLY A 12 -0.49 -15.23 -9.41
C GLY A 12 -1.07 -13.81 -9.35
N ARG A 13 -1.16 -13.13 -10.50
CA ARG A 13 -1.74 -11.78 -10.58
C ARG A 13 -3.18 -11.72 -10.09
N ARG A 14 -4.00 -12.71 -10.45
CA ARG A 14 -5.39 -12.80 -9.97
C ARG A 14 -5.46 -12.99 -8.46
N LEU A 15 -4.58 -13.79 -7.88
CA LEU A 15 -4.55 -14.02 -6.43
C LEU A 15 -4.08 -12.76 -5.68
N MET A 16 -3.03 -12.09 -6.17
CA MET A 16 -2.55 -10.84 -5.60
C MET A 16 -3.61 -9.74 -5.64
N ARG A 17 -4.29 -9.58 -6.78
CA ARG A 17 -5.42 -8.66 -6.91
C ARG A 17 -6.53 -8.99 -5.91
N ARG A 18 -6.99 -10.25 -5.85
CA ARG A 18 -8.06 -10.65 -4.91
C ARG A 18 -7.69 -10.40 -3.45
N PHE A 19 -6.42 -10.60 -3.12
CA PHE A 19 -5.93 -10.31 -1.78
C PHE A 19 -5.91 -8.80 -1.51
N ALA A 20 -5.47 -7.97 -2.47
CA ALA A 20 -5.54 -6.51 -2.32
C ALA A 20 -7.00 -6.02 -2.20
N GLU A 21 -7.92 -6.61 -2.97
CA GLU A 21 -9.36 -6.30 -2.93
C GLU A 21 -9.98 -6.63 -1.57
N SER A 22 -9.56 -7.72 -0.92
CA SER A 22 -10.07 -8.08 0.41
C SER A 22 -9.64 -7.12 1.52
N LEU A 23 -8.65 -6.25 1.27
CA LEU A 23 -8.21 -5.23 2.21
C LEU A 23 -9.05 -3.94 2.13
N ILE A 24 -9.87 -3.76 1.10
CA ILE A 24 -10.69 -2.56 0.92
C ILE A 24 -11.59 -2.35 2.15
N GLY A 25 -11.61 -1.12 2.67
CA GLY A 25 -12.35 -0.75 3.88
C GLY A 25 -11.64 -1.07 5.19
N THR A 26 -10.50 -1.77 5.15
CA THR A 26 -9.68 -2.03 6.34
C THR A 26 -8.63 -0.95 6.55
N VAL A 27 -8.16 -0.84 7.79
CA VAL A 27 -6.97 -0.03 8.12
C VAL A 27 -5.75 -0.94 8.11
N GLN A 28 -4.77 -0.59 7.29
CA GLN A 28 -3.50 -1.29 7.18
C GLN A 28 -2.38 -0.40 7.70
N ARG A 29 -1.46 -1.01 8.45
CA ARG A 29 -0.23 -0.35 8.83
C ARG A 29 0.78 -0.48 7.69
N VAL A 30 1.22 0.66 7.15
CA VAL A 30 2.02 0.76 5.93
C VAL A 30 3.32 1.48 6.24
N LEU A 31 4.45 0.86 5.87
CA LEU A 31 5.73 1.55 5.80
C LEU A 31 5.82 2.28 4.46
N LEU A 32 5.83 3.60 4.51
CA LEU A 32 5.99 4.46 3.34
C LEU A 32 7.46 4.52 2.92
N GLU A 33 7.75 4.41 1.62
CA GLU A 33 9.12 4.32 1.10
C GLU A 33 9.53 5.56 0.31
N LYS A 34 8.93 5.79 -0.85
CA LYS A 34 9.39 6.82 -1.79
C LYS A 34 8.25 7.37 -2.65
N LYS A 35 8.47 8.55 -3.20
CA LYS A 35 7.65 9.04 -4.31
C LYS A 35 7.83 8.20 -5.57
N GLU A 36 6.72 7.98 -6.23
CA GLU A 36 6.65 7.36 -7.55
C GLU A 36 6.54 8.45 -8.63
N GLU A 37 6.74 8.06 -9.89
CA GLU A 37 6.67 8.98 -11.04
C GLU A 37 5.30 9.64 -11.19
N ASP A 38 4.24 8.99 -10.71
CA ASP A 38 2.87 9.52 -10.69
C ASP A 38 2.62 10.57 -9.59
N GLY A 39 3.64 10.86 -8.77
CA GLY A 39 3.58 11.85 -7.71
C GLY A 39 2.96 11.35 -6.39
N ARG A 40 2.53 10.09 -6.30
CA ARG A 40 2.09 9.46 -5.05
C ARG A 40 3.27 8.88 -4.27
N LEU A 41 3.08 8.64 -2.98
CA LEU A 41 3.99 7.80 -2.21
C LEU A 41 3.58 6.35 -2.32
N SER A 42 4.55 5.47 -2.45
CA SER A 42 4.34 4.03 -2.31
C SER A 42 4.85 3.52 -0.96
N GLY A 43 4.28 2.42 -0.51
CA GLY A 43 4.72 1.71 0.68
C GLY A 43 4.23 0.28 0.70
N PHE A 44 4.58 -0.45 1.75
CA PHE A 44 4.20 -1.85 1.92
C PHE A 44 3.51 -2.09 3.27
N THR A 45 2.44 -2.89 3.22
CA THR A 45 1.85 -3.48 4.43
C THR A 45 2.76 -4.55 5.02
N GLY A 46 2.51 -4.98 6.27
CA GLY A 46 3.22 -6.11 6.87
C GLY A 46 3.08 -7.43 6.10
N ASN A 47 2.04 -7.58 5.27
CA ASN A 47 1.83 -8.73 4.38
C ASN A 47 2.33 -8.45 2.95
N TYR A 48 3.21 -7.46 2.77
CA TYR A 48 3.86 -7.10 1.50
C TYR A 48 2.92 -6.69 0.35
N VAL A 49 1.69 -6.29 0.66
CA VAL A 49 0.84 -5.60 -0.33
C VAL A 49 1.37 -4.19 -0.51
N ARG A 50 1.68 -3.82 -1.77
CA ARG A 50 2.06 -2.46 -2.12
C ARG A 50 0.85 -1.55 -2.05
N VAL A 51 1.01 -0.39 -1.42
CA VAL A 51 -0.04 0.61 -1.24
C VAL A 51 0.43 1.95 -1.79
N PHE A 52 -0.41 2.59 -2.60
CA PHE A 52 -0.19 3.97 -3.04
C PHE A 52 -1.05 4.92 -2.21
N VAL A 53 -0.46 6.04 -1.79
CA VAL A 53 -1.15 7.08 -1.03
C VAL A 53 -0.80 8.47 -1.57
N ASN A 54 -1.76 9.38 -1.54
CA ASN A 54 -1.48 10.79 -1.80
C ASN A 54 -0.98 11.44 -0.49
N ALA A 55 0.34 11.50 -0.33
CA ALA A 55 1.01 11.98 0.88
C ALA A 55 2.28 12.77 0.53
N PRO A 56 2.73 13.69 1.41
CA PRO A 56 3.99 14.39 1.22
C PRO A 56 5.19 13.47 1.43
N GLU A 57 6.31 13.77 0.75
CA GLU A 57 7.59 13.03 0.87
C GLU A 57 8.12 12.98 2.29
N SER A 58 7.75 13.94 3.15
CA SER A 58 8.12 13.96 4.56
C SER A 58 7.62 12.75 5.36
N LEU A 59 6.71 11.95 4.82
CA LEU A 59 6.26 10.70 5.43
C LEU A 59 7.02 9.46 4.90
N ALA A 60 7.99 9.62 3.99
CA ALA A 60 8.89 8.55 3.59
C ALA A 60 9.70 8.03 4.80
N GLY A 61 9.81 6.71 4.93
CA GLY A 61 10.42 6.03 6.07
C GLY A 61 9.50 5.87 7.29
N GLU A 62 8.28 6.39 7.25
CA GLU A 62 7.33 6.31 8.36
C GLU A 62 6.38 5.13 8.25
N MET A 63 6.07 4.52 9.40
CA MET A 63 4.95 3.59 9.55
C MET A 63 3.68 4.37 9.86
N VAL A 64 2.71 4.36 8.96
CA VAL A 64 1.44 5.09 9.08
C VAL A 64 0.24 4.15 8.98
N ASP A 65 -0.91 4.60 9.49
CA ASP A 65 -2.17 3.91 9.32
C ASP A 65 -2.86 4.43 8.05
N VAL A 66 -3.20 3.51 7.15
CA VAL A 66 -3.82 3.81 5.86
C VAL A 66 -5.14 3.07 5.78
N VAL A 67 -6.23 3.79 5.51
CA VAL A 67 -7.48 3.16 5.09
C VAL A 67 -7.36 2.79 3.62
N ILE A 68 -7.59 1.53 3.27
CA ILE A 68 -7.57 1.07 1.89
C ILE A 68 -8.92 1.41 1.25
N GLU A 69 -8.88 2.20 0.17
CA GLU A 69 -10.07 2.72 -0.50
C GLU A 69 -10.32 2.02 -1.85
N GLY A 70 -9.31 1.36 -2.42
CA GLY A 70 -9.43 0.64 -3.67
C GLY A 70 -8.18 -0.11 -4.08
N VAL A 71 -8.18 -0.58 -5.34
CA VAL A 71 -7.05 -1.29 -5.96
C VAL A 71 -6.78 -0.79 -7.37
N GLU A 72 -5.51 -0.76 -7.75
CA GLU A 72 -5.02 -0.47 -9.10
C GLU A 72 -4.08 -1.60 -9.55
N GLY A 73 -4.54 -2.41 -10.51
CA GLY A 73 -3.78 -3.59 -10.95
C GLY A 73 -3.74 -4.67 -9.87
N GLU A 74 -2.59 -4.84 -9.22
CA GLU A 74 -2.34 -5.76 -8.11
C GLU A 74 -2.02 -5.01 -6.81
N ASN A 75 -2.03 -3.69 -6.85
CA ASN A 75 -1.64 -2.82 -5.75
C ASN A 75 -2.90 -2.22 -5.09
N ALA A 76 -2.81 -1.94 -3.80
CA ALA A 76 -3.84 -1.22 -3.08
C ALA A 76 -3.63 0.30 -3.21
N VAL A 77 -4.71 1.05 -3.06
CA VAL A 77 -4.69 2.52 -3.00
C VAL A 77 -5.47 2.94 -1.77
N GLY A 78 -4.97 3.95 -1.07
CA GLY A 78 -5.62 4.41 0.15
C GLY A 78 -5.21 5.79 0.59
N ARG A 79 -5.65 6.14 1.79
CA ARG A 79 -5.45 7.45 2.39
C ARG A 79 -4.92 7.31 3.81
N VAL A 80 -3.92 8.12 4.13
CA VAL A 80 -3.33 8.16 5.48
C VAL A 80 -4.37 8.72 6.45
N ILE A 81 -4.58 8.02 7.56
CA ILE A 81 -5.49 8.42 8.64
C ILE A 81 -4.79 8.60 10.00
N GLY A 82 -3.53 8.15 10.13
CA GLY A 82 -2.77 8.30 11.36
C GLY A 82 -1.27 8.13 11.14
N CYS A 83 -0.45 8.84 11.93
CA CYS A 83 1.00 8.68 11.98
C CYS A 83 1.45 8.71 13.45
N PRO A 84 2.27 7.75 13.92
CA PRO A 84 2.79 7.73 15.29
C PRO A 84 3.58 9.00 15.67
N LYS A 85 4.27 9.63 14.71
CA LYS A 85 5.05 10.85 14.97
C LYS A 85 4.18 12.07 15.34
N ALA A 86 2.91 12.10 14.95
CA ALA A 86 2.00 13.20 15.32
C ALA A 86 1.65 13.20 16.83
N GLN A 87 1.87 12.09 17.54
CA GLN A 87 1.56 11.99 18.98
C GLN A 87 2.75 12.38 19.87
N ALA A 88 3.95 12.56 19.31
CA ALA A 88 5.14 12.97 20.06
C ALA A 88 5.33 14.50 20.15
N ALA A 89 4.58 15.29 19.37
CA ALA A 89 4.62 16.77 19.41
C ALA A 89 3.48 17.39 20.23
N CYS A 90 2.66 16.57 20.91
CA CYS A 90 1.57 17.00 21.77
C CYS A 90 1.77 16.53 23.22
N VAL A 91 2.98 16.68 23.77
CA VAL A 91 3.17 16.74 25.23
C VAL A 91 4.23 17.81 25.51
N SER A 92 3.71 18.95 26.00
CA SER A 92 4.39 20.07 26.69
C SER A 92 5.26 21.02 25.87
#